data_AF-A0A2M7X535-F1
#
_entry.id   AF-A0A2M7X535-F1
#
_cell.length_a   1.000
_cell.length_b   1.000
_cell.length_c   1.000
_cell.angle_alpha   90.00
_cell.angle_beta   90.00
_cell.angle_gamma   90.00
#
_symmetry.space_group_name_H-M   'P 1'
#
loop_
_entity.id
_entity.type
_entity.pdbx_description
1 polymer ?
#
loop_
_entity_poly.entity_id
_entity_poly.type
_entity_poly.pdbx_seq_one_letter_code
_entity_poly.pdbx_strand_id
1 'polypeptide(L)'
;MKKLFTKKYELTASGGDNYEWKEAETSLLCIDKGWHLIKITASAKNAKQKNSIDDDDLRMVLNDYELGKHEVPQGEEHYNGFDNAASWNGATLKGNFKTIYLFFYAIQVADNKLQFYADGEPYLDSIEFYQLDTDEVFNLTDLNPNNVQEVDRSGIPWMSFLFIGPQPRIFDIEASAQSGKQKNSTDGDNLKILVNGKIIQNEKAPTSDKYKNFYFSGDQLQGNKKVLTLKGNDFISLENSIELWYDQNPIIHQLDIGFSEIYTNLSEISSGSLQKDMIYLTLQAFTNIVQVDRRKYTAEFMRNAISRNPKNLVFGNKTNFVKLIRKDPEYEKVISLVKSGINNDQLSGEIFTGSTAENTIIFNSHDLDSAIHGIKKITYSANKTDSSRYTVNINLYDIYDFDPSNIDYSIYPKEELVILADQGESLGVVKNFEILIKTHETI
;
A
#
# COMPACT_ATOMS: atom_id res chain seq x y z
N MET A 1 -21.75 -7.67 15.01
CA MET A 1 -20.60 -8.61 14.97
C MET A 1 -21.05 -10.04 14.66
N LYS A 2 -20.49 -10.64 13.61
CA LYS A 2 -20.74 -12.03 13.20
C LYS A 2 -19.45 -12.84 13.27
N LYS A 3 -19.44 -13.93 14.05
CA LYS A 3 -18.33 -14.89 14.08
C LYS A 3 -18.33 -15.72 12.78
N LEU A 4 -17.22 -15.65 12.05
CA LEU A 4 -17.05 -16.36 10.78
C LEU A 4 -16.30 -17.68 10.96
N PHE A 5 -15.30 -17.70 11.84
CA PHE A 5 -14.47 -18.86 12.08
C PHE A 5 -13.91 -18.88 13.51
N THR A 6 -13.73 -20.07 14.06
CA THR A 6 -13.01 -20.29 15.32
C THR A 6 -12.34 -21.64 15.24
N LYS A 7 -11.04 -21.67 15.54
CA LYS A 7 -10.26 -22.88 15.65
C LYS A 7 -9.43 -22.80 16.92
N LYS A 8 -9.71 -23.73 17.84
CA LYS A 8 -8.80 -24.05 18.93
C LYS A 8 -7.69 -24.89 18.35
N TYR A 9 -6.48 -24.36 18.38
CA TYR A 9 -5.31 -25.06 17.91
C TYR A 9 -4.76 -25.92 19.04
N GLU A 10 -4.54 -25.30 20.20
CA GLU A 10 -3.86 -25.93 21.33
C GLU A 10 -2.58 -26.65 20.87
N LEU A 11 -1.84 -26.02 19.94
CA LEU A 11 -0.67 -26.59 19.28
C LEU A 11 0.62 -25.99 19.83
N THR A 12 1.65 -26.82 19.92
CA THR A 12 3.03 -26.38 20.15
C THR A 12 3.83 -26.60 18.88
N ALA A 13 4.64 -25.62 18.48
CA ALA A 13 5.49 -25.75 17.30
C ALA A 13 6.54 -26.86 17.50
N SER A 14 7.03 -27.45 16.42
CA SER A 14 7.91 -28.63 16.45
C SER A 14 9.37 -28.36 16.87
N GLY A 15 9.74 -27.13 17.23
CA GLY A 15 11.13 -26.71 17.37
C GLY A 15 11.78 -26.35 16.02
N GLY A 16 12.76 -25.46 16.04
CA GLY A 16 13.51 -25.02 14.86
C GLY A 16 13.94 -23.55 14.99
N ASP A 17 14.65 -23.04 13.99
CA ASP A 17 15.08 -21.64 13.90
C ASP A 17 14.25 -20.96 12.80
N ASN A 18 13.39 -20.02 13.21
CA ASN A 18 12.62 -19.11 12.36
C ASN A 18 12.00 -19.76 11.09
N TYR A 19 11.22 -20.82 11.26
CA TYR A 19 10.63 -21.59 10.15
C TYR A 19 9.14 -21.33 10.00
N GLU A 20 8.62 -21.48 8.78
CA GLU A 20 7.18 -21.41 8.52
C GLU A 20 6.46 -22.61 9.16
N TRP A 21 5.55 -22.34 10.09
CA TRP A 21 4.79 -23.36 10.79
C TRP A 21 3.51 -23.72 10.03
N LYS A 22 3.66 -24.63 9.06
CA LYS A 22 2.59 -25.00 8.11
C LYS A 22 1.32 -25.56 8.76
N GLU A 23 1.42 -26.18 9.93
CA GLU A 23 0.26 -26.76 10.63
C GLU A 23 -0.67 -25.68 11.21
N ALA A 24 -0.13 -24.50 11.50
CA ALA A 24 -0.86 -23.33 11.99
C ALA A 24 -1.41 -22.44 10.86
N GLU A 25 -1.03 -22.69 9.62
CA GLU A 25 -1.50 -21.94 8.46
C GLU A 25 -3.03 -21.98 8.36
N THR A 26 -3.64 -20.81 8.15
CA THR A 26 -5.10 -20.66 8.11
C THR A 26 -5.52 -19.79 6.92
N SER A 27 -6.42 -20.32 6.09
CA SER A 27 -7.10 -19.52 5.05
C SER A 27 -8.36 -18.86 5.62
N LEU A 28 -8.51 -17.58 5.38
CA LEU A 28 -9.58 -16.72 5.89
C LEU A 28 -10.28 -16.02 4.72
N LEU A 29 -11.44 -16.54 4.33
CA LEU A 29 -12.23 -15.97 3.24
C LEU A 29 -13.01 -14.75 3.75
N CYS A 30 -12.74 -13.57 3.17
CA CYS A 30 -13.57 -12.38 3.34
C CYS A 30 -14.60 -12.35 2.20
N ILE A 31 -15.88 -12.50 2.52
CA ILE A 31 -16.97 -12.54 1.52
C ILE A 31 -17.66 -11.20 1.28
N ASP A 32 -17.47 -10.23 2.18
CA ASP A 32 -18.11 -8.93 2.13
C ASP A 32 -17.08 -7.81 2.34
N LYS A 33 -17.38 -6.62 1.82
CA LYS A 33 -16.65 -5.40 2.13
C LYS A 33 -16.92 -5.00 3.58
N GLY A 34 -15.89 -4.62 4.34
CA GLY A 34 -16.06 -4.09 5.69
C GLY A 34 -14.94 -4.45 6.66
N TRP A 35 -15.14 -4.08 7.93
CA TRP A 35 -14.21 -4.38 9.00
C TRP A 35 -14.26 -5.86 9.39
N HIS A 36 -13.09 -6.44 9.51
CA HIS A 36 -12.89 -7.79 9.99
C HIS A 36 -11.92 -7.78 11.16
N LEU A 37 -12.07 -8.76 12.05
CA LEU A 37 -11.19 -8.97 13.20
C LEU A 37 -10.68 -10.41 13.20
N ILE A 38 -9.37 -10.57 13.24
CA ILE A 38 -8.69 -11.81 13.59
C ILE A 38 -8.17 -11.68 15.02
N LYS A 39 -8.64 -12.53 15.91
CA LYS A 39 -8.15 -12.61 17.30
C LYS A 39 -7.30 -13.86 17.44
N ILE A 40 -6.04 -13.69 17.84
CA ILE A 40 -5.09 -14.79 18.02
C ILE A 40 -4.55 -14.75 19.44
N THR A 41 -4.57 -15.88 20.12
CA THR A 41 -3.96 -16.02 21.46
C THR A 41 -2.85 -17.07 21.39
N ALA A 42 -1.68 -16.71 21.88
CA ALA A 42 -0.51 -17.58 21.93
C ALA A 42 0.41 -17.21 23.10
N SER A 43 1.39 -18.05 23.39
CA SER A 43 2.41 -17.84 24.43
C SER A 43 3.77 -18.32 23.95
N ALA A 44 4.83 -17.70 24.44
CA ALA A 44 6.20 -18.06 24.13
C ALA A 44 7.06 -18.00 25.41
N LYS A 45 7.92 -18.99 25.64
CA LYS A 45 8.74 -19.09 26.86
C LYS A 45 10.12 -18.48 26.66
N ASN A 46 10.70 -17.93 27.72
CA ASN A 46 12.09 -17.46 27.66
C ASN A 46 13.09 -18.63 27.74
N ALA A 47 14.34 -18.34 27.39
CA ALA A 47 15.47 -19.26 27.47
C ALA A 47 15.59 -19.97 28.83
N LYS A 48 15.40 -19.22 29.94
CA LYS A 48 15.46 -19.76 31.32
C LYS A 48 14.40 -20.84 31.56
N GLN A 49 13.15 -20.61 31.16
CA GLN A 49 12.04 -21.55 31.34
C GLN A 49 12.22 -22.83 30.52
N LYS A 50 12.93 -22.72 29.39
CA LYS A 50 13.26 -23.85 28.51
C LYS A 50 14.55 -24.57 28.90
N ASN A 51 15.34 -24.03 29.85
CA ASN A 51 16.73 -24.44 30.06
C ASN A 51 17.55 -24.41 28.76
N SER A 52 17.32 -23.39 27.93
CA SER A 52 17.97 -23.15 26.64
C SER A 52 18.82 -21.87 26.70
N ILE A 53 19.65 -21.64 25.68
CA ILE A 53 20.28 -20.34 25.42
C ILE A 53 19.36 -19.39 24.63
N ASP A 54 18.28 -19.93 24.09
CA ASP A 54 17.40 -19.30 23.12
C ASP A 54 15.94 -19.36 23.60
N ASP A 55 15.19 -18.29 23.36
CA ASP A 55 13.76 -18.20 23.67
C ASP A 55 12.88 -18.96 22.67
N ASP A 56 11.59 -19.09 22.96
CA ASP A 56 10.59 -19.37 21.92
C ASP A 56 10.12 -18.04 21.35
N ASP A 57 9.87 -17.98 20.05
CA ASP A 57 9.23 -16.82 19.43
C ASP A 57 8.21 -17.24 18.38
N LEU A 58 7.17 -16.43 18.22
CA LEU A 58 6.17 -16.60 17.16
C LEU A 58 5.88 -15.25 16.51
N ARG A 59 5.86 -15.20 15.19
CA ARG A 59 5.33 -14.04 14.44
C ARG A 59 4.23 -14.49 13.50
N MET A 60 3.26 -13.62 13.27
CA MET A 60 2.26 -13.83 12.22
C MET A 60 2.56 -13.00 10.98
N VAL A 61 2.11 -13.51 9.85
CA VAL A 61 2.18 -12.87 8.53
C VAL A 61 0.81 -13.01 7.87
N LEU A 62 0.28 -11.93 7.29
CA LEU A 62 -0.99 -11.94 6.58
C LEU A 62 -0.74 -11.64 5.11
N ASN A 63 -1.05 -12.56 4.20
CA ASN A 63 -0.81 -12.42 2.76
C ASN A 63 0.64 -12.02 2.43
N ASP A 64 1.60 -12.72 3.02
CA ASP A 64 3.04 -12.41 2.91
C ASP A 64 3.45 -11.02 3.42
N TYR A 65 2.55 -10.28 4.06
CA TYR A 65 2.83 -8.99 4.69
C TYR A 65 3.18 -9.18 6.17
N GLU A 66 4.41 -8.82 6.53
CA GLU A 66 4.89 -8.75 7.91
C GLU A 66 4.32 -7.52 8.62
N LEU A 67 3.55 -7.75 9.67
CA LEU A 67 2.96 -6.73 10.52
C LEU A 67 3.99 -6.26 11.57
N GLY A 68 3.90 -5.00 11.97
CA GLY A 68 4.72 -4.34 12.98
C GLY A 68 6.08 -3.87 12.49
N LYS A 69 6.45 -4.12 11.22
CA LYS A 69 7.80 -3.86 10.68
C LYS A 69 8.26 -2.40 10.68
N HIS A 70 7.33 -1.46 10.85
CA HIS A 70 7.57 -0.03 10.82
C HIS A 70 7.50 0.63 12.21
N GLU A 71 7.27 -0.16 13.25
CA GLU A 71 7.34 0.32 14.62
C GLU A 71 8.76 0.80 14.90
N VAL A 72 8.87 1.90 15.66
CA VAL A 72 10.15 2.34 16.22
C VAL A 72 10.10 1.95 17.69
N PRO A 73 10.61 0.77 18.08
CA PRO A 73 10.49 0.30 19.45
C PRO A 73 11.23 1.25 20.39
N GLN A 74 10.64 1.57 21.54
CA GLN A 74 11.26 2.38 22.58
C GLN A 74 11.41 1.59 23.88
N GLY A 75 12.65 1.22 24.21
CA GLY A 75 12.98 0.44 25.40
C GLY A 75 14.27 -0.36 25.21
N GLU A 76 14.82 -0.91 26.31
CA GLU A 76 16.01 -1.80 26.27
C GLU A 76 15.65 -3.26 25.95
N GLU A 77 14.36 -3.59 25.83
CA GLU A 77 13.84 -4.97 25.78
C GLU A 77 13.68 -5.52 24.37
N HIS A 78 14.16 -4.78 23.38
CA HIS A 78 13.75 -4.93 22.00
C HIS A 78 14.83 -5.66 21.16
N TYR A 79 14.54 -6.90 20.72
CA TYR A 79 15.46 -7.79 19.98
C TYR A 79 14.98 -8.05 18.54
N ASN A 80 15.91 -8.36 17.63
CA ASN A 80 15.68 -8.43 16.17
C ASN A 80 14.53 -9.36 15.73
N GLY A 81 13.47 -8.81 15.11
CA GLY A 81 12.53 -9.53 14.23
C GLY A 81 11.26 -10.11 14.87
N PHE A 82 11.28 -10.43 16.17
CA PHE A 82 10.12 -10.95 16.91
C PHE A 82 9.56 -9.98 17.94
N ASP A 83 9.91 -8.71 17.84
CA ASP A 83 9.61 -7.73 18.86
C ASP A 83 8.81 -6.56 18.27
N ASN A 84 7.58 -6.90 17.91
CA ASN A 84 6.60 -5.95 17.42
C ASN A 84 5.20 -6.32 17.94
N ALA A 85 4.23 -5.45 17.69
CA ALA A 85 2.87 -5.71 18.14
C ALA A 85 2.22 -6.96 17.55
N ALA A 86 2.75 -7.51 16.46
CA ALA A 86 2.26 -8.70 15.75
C ALA A 86 2.98 -10.01 16.11
N SER A 87 3.78 -10.03 17.17
CA SER A 87 4.55 -11.20 17.59
C SER A 87 4.38 -11.55 19.07
N TRP A 88 4.83 -12.77 19.40
CA TRP A 88 4.95 -13.32 20.73
C TRP A 88 6.42 -13.63 20.98
N ASN A 89 7.11 -12.72 21.67
CA ASN A 89 8.51 -12.90 21.98
C ASN A 89 8.69 -13.57 23.35
N GLY A 90 9.50 -14.63 23.41
CA GLY A 90 9.67 -15.42 24.63
C GLY A 90 10.42 -14.67 25.72
N ALA A 91 11.44 -13.88 25.38
CA ALA A 91 12.17 -13.04 26.35
C ALA A 91 11.24 -12.09 27.12
N THR A 92 10.28 -11.45 26.44
CA THR A 92 9.32 -10.50 27.05
C THR A 92 8.09 -11.18 27.65
N LEU A 93 7.53 -12.22 27.00
CA LEU A 93 6.33 -12.90 27.47
C LEU A 93 6.58 -13.83 28.66
N LYS A 94 7.77 -14.45 28.73
CA LYS A 94 8.15 -15.36 29.82
C LYS A 94 7.08 -16.43 30.07
N GLY A 95 6.57 -17.03 29.00
CA GLY A 95 5.56 -18.09 29.04
C GLY A 95 4.13 -17.61 29.29
N ASN A 96 3.89 -16.30 29.41
CA ASN A 96 2.54 -15.74 29.52
C ASN A 96 1.86 -15.65 28.16
N PHE A 97 0.53 -15.52 28.19
CA PHE A 97 -0.28 -15.36 26.98
C PHE A 97 -0.40 -13.91 26.57
N LYS A 98 -0.25 -13.67 25.28
CA LYS A 98 -0.61 -12.40 24.61
C LYS A 98 -1.72 -12.67 23.60
N THR A 99 -2.68 -11.75 23.54
CA THR A 99 -3.75 -11.79 22.53
C THR A 99 -3.60 -10.65 21.54
N ILE A 100 -3.55 -10.97 20.26
CA ILE A 100 -3.50 -9.98 19.19
C ILE A 100 -4.87 -9.88 18.54
N TYR A 101 -5.40 -8.66 18.49
CA TYR A 101 -6.61 -8.27 17.80
C TYR A 101 -6.23 -7.53 16.52
N LEU A 102 -6.22 -8.25 15.40
CA LEU A 102 -5.92 -7.69 14.08
C LEU A 102 -7.21 -7.27 13.38
N PHE A 103 -7.42 -5.96 13.32
CA PHE A 103 -8.49 -5.33 12.57
C PHE A 103 -7.99 -4.97 11.17
N PHE A 104 -8.74 -5.35 10.14
CA PHE A 104 -8.47 -4.90 8.78
C PHE A 104 -9.76 -4.62 8.02
N TYR A 105 -9.70 -3.64 7.11
CA TYR A 105 -10.85 -3.28 6.28
C TYR A 105 -10.72 -3.95 4.90
N ALA A 106 -11.56 -4.95 4.65
CA ALA A 106 -11.60 -5.66 3.37
C ALA A 106 -12.34 -4.81 2.32
N ILE A 107 -11.68 -4.52 1.20
CA ILE A 107 -12.26 -3.75 0.08
C ILE A 107 -12.91 -4.63 -1.01
N GLN A 108 -12.55 -5.91 -1.05
CA GLN A 108 -13.03 -6.88 -2.03
C GLN A 108 -13.05 -8.29 -1.42
N VAL A 109 -13.76 -9.20 -2.08
CA VAL A 109 -13.74 -10.63 -1.73
C VAL A 109 -12.34 -11.16 -2.00
N ALA A 110 -11.72 -11.74 -0.97
CA ALA A 110 -10.37 -12.29 -1.07
C ALA A 110 -10.18 -13.44 -0.08
N ASP A 111 -9.47 -14.46 -0.53
CA ASP A 111 -8.87 -15.45 0.35
C ASP A 111 -7.62 -14.84 0.98
N ASN A 112 -7.64 -14.66 2.30
CA ASN A 112 -6.50 -14.18 3.04
C ASN A 112 -5.75 -15.36 3.66
N LYS A 113 -4.44 -15.37 3.50
CA LYS A 113 -3.57 -16.40 4.04
C LYS A 113 -2.93 -15.89 5.32
N LEU A 114 -3.28 -16.48 6.46
CA LEU A 114 -2.62 -16.23 7.74
C LEU A 114 -1.56 -17.31 7.97
N GLN A 115 -0.31 -16.88 8.06
CA GLN A 115 0.87 -17.71 8.27
C GLN A 115 1.53 -17.39 9.61
N PHE A 116 2.28 -18.36 10.12
CA PHE A 116 3.06 -18.23 11.33
C PHE A 116 4.49 -18.66 11.08
N TYR A 117 5.44 -17.92 11.65
CA TYR A 117 6.84 -18.30 11.69
C TYR A 117 7.25 -18.47 13.14
N ALA A 118 7.79 -19.64 13.46
CA ALA A 118 8.15 -20.02 14.81
C ALA A 118 9.67 -20.14 14.95
N ASP A 119 10.18 -19.68 16.09
CA ASP A 119 11.51 -19.99 16.60
C ASP A 119 11.33 -20.77 17.91
N GLY A 120 11.98 -21.92 18.03
CA GLY A 120 11.72 -22.87 19.12
C GLY A 120 10.32 -23.49 19.09
N GLU A 121 9.68 -23.56 20.26
CA GLU A 121 8.44 -24.30 20.54
C GLU A 121 7.34 -23.38 21.12
N PRO A 122 6.99 -22.24 20.50
CA PRO A 122 5.87 -21.42 20.94
C PRO A 122 4.55 -22.20 20.89
N TYR A 123 3.61 -21.77 21.72
CA TYR A 123 2.29 -22.40 21.84
C TYR A 123 1.20 -21.48 21.28
N LEU A 124 0.44 -21.97 20.30
CA LEU A 124 -0.71 -21.31 19.70
C LEU A 124 -2.00 -21.89 20.30
N ASP A 125 -2.71 -21.09 21.07
CA ASP A 125 -3.95 -21.49 21.75
C ASP A 125 -5.12 -21.47 20.76
N SER A 126 -5.41 -20.31 20.18
CA SER A 126 -6.63 -20.13 19.39
C SER A 126 -6.51 -19.06 18.32
N ILE A 127 -7.30 -19.25 17.26
CA ILE A 127 -7.58 -18.25 16.22
C ILE A 127 -9.09 -18.11 16.08
N GLU A 128 -9.57 -16.89 16.16
CA GLU A 128 -10.97 -16.52 15.97
C GLU A 128 -11.07 -15.44 14.89
N PHE A 129 -12.08 -15.52 14.04
CA PHE A 129 -12.28 -14.58 12.93
C PHE A 129 -13.72 -14.08 12.89
N TYR A 130 -13.87 -12.78 12.75
CA TYR A 130 -15.11 -12.05 12.89
C TYR A 130 -15.29 -11.04 11.77
N GLN A 131 -16.54 -10.81 11.39
CA GLN A 131 -16.99 -9.68 10.62
C GLN A 131 -17.63 -8.67 11.57
N LEU A 132 -17.29 -7.40 11.40
CA LEU A 132 -17.77 -6.28 12.22
C LEU A 132 -18.66 -5.38 11.36
N ASP A 133 -19.73 -4.87 11.96
CA ASP A 133 -20.58 -3.88 11.32
C ASP A 133 -19.96 -2.48 11.53
N THR A 134 -19.98 -1.62 10.52
CA THR A 134 -19.19 -0.37 10.53
C THR A 134 -19.72 0.70 11.48
N ASP A 135 -20.97 0.59 11.91
CA ASP A 135 -21.60 1.44 12.93
C ASP A 135 -21.39 0.93 14.37
N GLU A 136 -20.80 -0.24 14.56
CA GLU A 136 -20.59 -0.84 15.88
C GLU A 136 -19.35 -0.27 16.60
N VAL A 137 -19.44 -0.24 17.93
CA VAL A 137 -18.28 -0.10 18.81
C VAL A 137 -17.90 -1.50 19.27
N PHE A 138 -16.66 -1.91 18.99
CA PHE A 138 -16.11 -3.11 19.58
C PHE A 138 -15.71 -2.82 21.02
N ASN A 139 -16.21 -3.63 21.95
CA ASN A 139 -16.07 -3.39 23.38
C ASN A 139 -15.49 -4.64 24.07
N LEU A 140 -14.54 -4.43 24.97
CA LEU A 140 -14.07 -5.41 25.93
C LEU A 140 -14.24 -4.84 27.34
N THR A 141 -14.73 -5.66 28.27
CA THR A 141 -15.02 -5.24 29.66
C THR A 141 -14.37 -6.16 30.68
N ASP A 142 -14.09 -5.60 31.85
CA ASP A 142 -13.62 -6.32 33.04
C ASP A 142 -12.44 -7.25 32.76
N LEU A 143 -11.44 -6.74 32.03
CA LEU A 143 -10.24 -7.49 31.69
C LEU A 143 -9.21 -7.40 32.81
N ASN A 144 -8.60 -8.53 33.14
CA ASN A 144 -7.45 -8.65 34.02
C ASN A 144 -6.44 -9.68 33.47
N PRO A 145 -5.13 -9.56 33.79
CA PRO A 145 -4.15 -10.56 33.42
C PRO A 145 -4.43 -11.88 34.17
N ASN A 146 -4.45 -12.99 33.43
CA ASN A 146 -4.76 -14.31 34.00
C ASN A 146 -3.57 -14.95 34.75
N ASN A 147 -2.35 -14.42 34.56
CA ASN A 147 -1.15 -15.04 35.08
C ASN A 147 -0.10 -13.96 35.44
N VAL A 148 0.40 -14.01 36.67
CA VAL A 148 1.26 -12.96 37.28
C VAL A 148 2.61 -13.54 37.71
N GLN A 149 2.95 -14.73 37.20
CA GLN A 149 4.21 -15.38 37.54
C GLN A 149 5.34 -14.68 36.75
N GLU A 150 6.31 -14.12 37.48
CA GLU A 150 7.52 -13.45 36.94
C GLU A 150 7.28 -12.14 36.13
N VAL A 151 6.35 -11.29 36.55
CA VAL A 151 6.33 -9.86 36.13
C VAL A 151 7.52 -9.12 36.75
N ASP A 152 8.36 -8.52 35.91
CA ASP A 152 9.39 -7.57 36.36
C ASP A 152 8.94 -6.12 36.12
N ARG A 153 9.80 -5.16 36.48
CA ARG A 153 9.51 -3.72 36.42
C ARG A 153 9.22 -3.20 35.01
N SER A 154 9.55 -3.94 33.98
CA SER A 154 9.32 -3.52 32.61
C SER A 154 7.93 -3.91 32.10
N GLY A 155 7.28 -4.87 32.75
CA GLY A 155 5.96 -5.37 32.40
C GLY A 155 5.98 -6.43 31.31
N ILE A 156 4.84 -7.10 31.12
CA ILE A 156 4.64 -8.20 30.16
C ILE A 156 3.63 -7.74 29.09
N PRO A 157 3.89 -7.96 27.79
CA PRO A 157 2.89 -7.71 26.75
C PRO A 157 1.64 -8.57 26.98
N TRP A 158 0.46 -7.96 26.95
CA TRP A 158 -0.81 -8.65 27.22
C TRP A 158 -1.73 -8.67 26.01
N MET A 159 -1.92 -7.50 25.40
CA MET A 159 -2.79 -7.37 24.25
C MET A 159 -2.19 -6.42 23.24
N SER A 160 -2.36 -6.75 21.97
CA SER A 160 -2.02 -5.86 20.86
C SER A 160 -3.22 -5.67 19.95
N PHE A 161 -3.43 -4.45 19.49
CA PHE A 161 -4.50 -4.06 18.59
C PHE A 161 -3.84 -3.52 17.33
N LEU A 162 -3.96 -4.25 16.24
CA LEU A 162 -3.38 -3.89 14.94
C LEU A 162 -4.50 -3.42 14.03
N PHE A 163 -4.27 -2.33 13.32
CA PHE A 163 -5.23 -1.73 12.38
C PHE A 163 -4.57 -1.63 11.00
N ILE A 164 -5.03 -2.44 10.05
CA ILE A 164 -4.67 -2.31 8.64
C ILE A 164 -5.81 -1.60 7.91
N GLY A 165 -5.58 -0.36 7.50
CA GLY A 165 -6.52 0.41 6.70
C GLY A 165 -6.94 1.73 7.37
N PRO A 166 -8.24 2.08 7.41
CA PRO A 166 -8.69 3.31 8.05
C PRO A 166 -8.33 3.32 9.53
N GLN A 167 -7.92 4.47 10.06
CA GLN A 167 -7.71 4.61 11.51
C GLN A 167 -9.03 4.41 12.29
N PRO A 168 -8.98 3.89 13.53
CA PRO A 168 -10.16 3.88 14.39
C PRO A 168 -10.61 5.32 14.68
N ARG A 169 -11.93 5.54 14.76
CA ARG A 169 -12.54 6.82 15.12
C ARG A 169 -12.30 7.15 16.60
N ILE A 170 -12.37 6.13 17.45
CA ILE A 170 -12.19 6.21 18.90
C ILE A 170 -11.42 4.97 19.35
N PHE A 171 -10.44 5.14 20.22
CA PHE A 171 -9.86 4.06 21.01
C PHE A 171 -9.74 4.55 22.46
N ASP A 172 -10.69 4.13 23.29
CA ASP A 172 -10.78 4.53 24.70
C ASP A 172 -10.42 3.36 25.60
N ILE A 173 -9.61 3.62 26.62
CA ILE A 173 -9.23 2.66 27.66
C ILE A 173 -9.58 3.25 29.02
N GLU A 174 -10.58 2.69 29.70
CA GLU A 174 -10.83 2.95 31.11
C GLU A 174 -10.14 1.88 31.96
N ALA A 175 -9.17 2.29 32.77
CA ALA A 175 -8.42 1.39 33.64
C ALA A 175 -8.27 1.92 35.07
N SER A 176 -8.03 1.00 36.00
CA SER A 176 -7.64 1.29 37.38
C SER A 176 -6.42 0.48 37.78
N ALA A 177 -5.61 1.04 38.67
CA ALA A 177 -4.42 0.38 39.20
C ALA A 177 -4.28 0.71 40.69
N GLN A 178 -3.96 -0.29 41.53
CA GLN A 178 -3.77 -0.08 42.96
C GLN A 178 -2.29 0.09 43.29
N SER A 179 -1.98 1.01 44.20
CA SER A 179 -0.61 1.17 44.72
C SER A 179 -0.18 -0.06 45.51
N GLY A 180 1.14 -0.27 45.63
CA GLY A 180 1.67 -1.32 46.50
C GLY A 180 1.18 -1.16 47.95
N LYS A 181 1.08 0.09 48.43
CA LYS A 181 0.53 0.39 49.77
C LYS A 181 -0.90 -0.10 49.95
N GLN A 182 -1.78 0.05 48.95
CA GLN A 182 -3.16 -0.43 49.03
C GLN A 182 -3.25 -1.96 49.04
N LYS A 183 -2.32 -2.61 48.35
CA LYS A 183 -2.22 -4.08 48.26
C LYS A 183 -1.42 -4.71 49.39
N ASN A 184 -0.83 -3.90 50.29
CA ASN A 184 0.19 -4.33 51.25
C ASN A 184 1.39 -5.06 50.59
N SER A 185 1.81 -4.59 49.40
CA SER A 185 2.94 -5.09 48.62
C SER A 185 3.98 -3.98 48.33
N THR A 186 5.16 -4.36 47.85
CA THR A 186 6.20 -3.42 47.39
C THR A 186 5.89 -2.80 46.03
N ASP A 187 5.11 -3.50 45.22
CA ASP A 187 4.85 -3.15 43.83
C ASP A 187 3.35 -2.98 43.58
N GLY A 188 3.02 -1.83 42.98
CA GLY A 188 1.67 -1.49 42.56
C GLY A 188 1.32 -2.16 41.24
N ASP A 189 0.04 -2.13 40.90
CA ASP A 189 -0.43 -2.47 39.56
C ASP A 189 -0.02 -1.37 38.58
N ASN A 190 0.41 -1.73 37.38
CA ASN A 190 0.73 -0.75 36.37
C ASN A 190 0.32 -1.23 34.96
N LEU A 191 -0.14 -0.30 34.11
CA LEU A 191 -0.43 -0.54 32.71
C LEU A 191 0.35 0.46 31.83
N LYS A 192 1.19 -0.08 30.96
CA LYS A 192 2.01 0.61 29.97
C LYS A 192 1.32 0.51 28.62
N ILE A 193 1.30 1.62 27.88
CA ILE A 193 0.59 1.75 26.61
C ILE A 193 1.61 2.18 25.56
N LEU A 194 1.74 1.42 24.48
CA LEU A 194 2.54 1.79 23.32
C LEU A 194 1.59 2.06 22.15
N VAL A 195 1.92 3.06 21.35
CA VAL A 195 1.28 3.32 20.06
C VAL A 195 2.36 3.38 18.99
N ASN A 196 2.29 2.49 18.01
CA ASN A 196 3.28 2.36 16.94
C ASN A 196 4.73 2.23 17.50
N GLY A 197 4.89 1.41 18.54
CA GLY A 197 6.15 1.19 19.25
C GLY A 197 6.59 2.31 20.22
N LYS A 198 5.87 3.45 20.27
CA LYS A 198 6.20 4.58 21.15
C LYS A 198 5.39 4.55 22.44
N ILE A 199 6.07 4.71 23.57
CA ILE A 199 5.42 4.73 24.88
C ILE A 199 4.63 6.03 25.06
N ILE A 200 3.33 5.92 25.40
CA ILE A 200 2.54 7.08 25.82
C ILE A 200 2.83 7.36 27.29
N GLN A 201 3.45 8.50 27.54
CA GLN A 201 3.71 8.97 28.89
C GLN A 201 2.50 9.71 29.47
N ASN A 202 2.29 9.56 30.77
CA ASN A 202 1.35 10.38 31.51
C ASN A 202 2.09 11.66 31.95
N GLU A 203 1.63 12.85 31.56
CA GLU A 203 2.28 14.13 31.92
C GLU A 203 2.43 14.34 33.44
N LYS A 204 1.60 13.68 34.24
CA LYS A 204 1.66 13.71 35.71
C LYS A 204 2.55 12.62 36.32
N ALA A 205 3.21 11.80 35.49
CA ALA A 205 4.17 10.78 35.92
C ALA A 205 5.33 11.44 36.70
N PRO A 206 5.67 10.94 37.91
CA PRO A 206 6.90 11.34 38.56
C PRO A 206 8.08 11.04 37.62
N THR A 207 9.12 11.86 37.67
CA THR A 207 10.40 11.62 36.95
C THR A 207 11.15 10.38 37.45
N SER A 208 10.56 9.56 38.31
CA SER A 208 11.21 8.36 38.81
C SER A 208 11.27 7.32 37.71
N ASP A 209 12.45 6.71 37.55
CA ASP A 209 12.68 5.68 36.54
C ASP A 209 11.76 4.47 36.71
N LYS A 210 11.20 4.27 37.91
CA LYS A 210 10.30 3.15 38.21
C LYS A 210 8.95 3.23 37.48
N TYR A 211 8.44 4.43 37.19
CA TYR A 211 7.06 4.59 36.70
C TYR A 211 6.91 5.41 35.43
N LYS A 212 8.00 5.99 34.91
CA LYS A 212 7.97 6.89 33.74
C LYS A 212 7.36 6.27 32.47
N ASN A 213 7.36 4.94 32.36
CA ASN A 213 6.86 4.21 31.20
C ASN A 213 5.42 3.68 31.38
N PHE A 214 4.80 3.85 32.54
CA PHE A 214 3.45 3.37 32.80
C PHE A 214 2.45 4.54 32.77
N TYR A 215 1.48 4.47 31.86
CA TYR A 215 0.45 5.51 31.75
C TYR A 215 -0.53 5.45 32.93
N PHE A 216 -0.93 4.23 33.31
CA PHE A 216 -1.77 3.96 34.47
C PHE A 216 -0.90 3.31 35.55
N SER A 217 -0.35 4.11 36.46
CA SER A 217 0.42 3.60 37.59
C SER A 217 -0.42 3.57 38.86
N GLY A 218 -0.33 2.48 39.62
CA GLY A 218 -1.06 2.31 40.87
C GLY A 218 -0.73 3.36 41.93
N ASP A 219 0.51 3.82 41.99
CA ASP A 219 0.93 4.89 42.91
C ASP A 219 0.26 6.22 42.60
N GLN A 220 -0.07 6.46 41.32
CA GLN A 220 -0.78 7.66 40.88
C GLN A 220 -2.30 7.53 41.02
N LEU A 221 -2.84 6.38 40.60
CA LEU A 221 -4.28 6.19 40.51
C LEU A 221 -4.90 5.85 41.87
N GLN A 222 -4.15 5.16 42.73
CA GLN A 222 -4.62 4.72 44.05
C GLN A 222 -5.98 4.00 43.96
N GLY A 223 -6.15 3.12 42.98
CA GLY A 223 -7.39 2.39 42.71
C GLY A 223 -8.48 3.18 41.99
N ASN A 224 -8.30 4.48 41.74
CA ASN A 224 -9.27 5.27 40.98
C ASN A 224 -9.22 4.90 39.49
N LYS A 225 -10.37 5.06 38.83
CA LYS A 225 -10.52 4.91 37.38
C LYS A 225 -9.96 6.12 36.64
N LYS A 226 -9.32 5.88 35.51
CA LYS A 226 -8.87 6.91 34.56
C LYS A 226 -9.17 6.42 33.15
N VAL A 227 -9.51 7.37 32.26
CA VAL A 227 -9.70 7.12 30.84
C VAL A 227 -8.50 7.66 30.05
N LEU A 228 -7.99 6.88 29.11
CA LEU A 228 -7.10 7.31 28.04
C LEU A 228 -7.89 7.25 26.72
N THR A 229 -7.97 8.38 26.03
CA THR A 229 -8.54 8.47 24.68
C THR A 229 -7.42 8.72 23.68
N LEU A 230 -7.23 7.79 22.75
CA LEU A 230 -6.35 7.99 21.59
C LEU A 230 -7.14 8.62 20.45
N LYS A 231 -6.51 9.58 19.77
CA LYS A 231 -7.14 10.39 18.71
C LYS A 231 -6.49 10.08 17.36
N GLY A 232 -7.16 10.50 16.29
CA GLY A 232 -6.69 10.28 14.91
C GLY A 232 -5.22 10.63 14.65
N ASN A 233 -4.70 11.69 15.27
CA ASN A 233 -3.30 12.10 15.08
C ASN A 233 -2.28 11.12 15.69
N ASP A 234 -2.71 10.19 16.54
CA ASP A 234 -1.86 9.11 17.07
C ASP A 234 -1.71 7.97 16.03
N PHE A 235 -2.56 7.92 15.00
CA PHE A 235 -2.62 6.90 13.95
C PHE A 235 -2.13 7.46 12.60
N ILE A 236 -0.81 7.49 12.41
CA ILE A 236 -0.18 8.21 11.28
C ILE A 236 0.18 7.34 10.06
N SER A 237 -0.17 6.05 10.08
CA SER A 237 0.24 5.09 9.04
C SER A 237 -0.94 4.26 8.52
N LEU A 238 -0.72 3.56 7.40
CA LEU A 238 -1.67 2.56 6.86
C LEU A 238 -1.87 1.38 7.82
N GLU A 239 -0.83 1.09 8.58
CA GLU A 239 -0.80 0.08 9.61
C GLU A 239 -0.50 0.78 10.93
N ASN A 240 -1.37 0.62 11.92
CA ASN A 240 -1.12 1.15 13.26
C ASN A 240 -1.24 0.06 14.31
N SER A 241 -0.50 0.20 15.39
CA SER A 241 -0.54 -0.71 16.52
C SER A 241 -0.75 0.02 17.84
N ILE A 242 -1.47 -0.63 18.73
CA ILE A 242 -1.55 -0.27 20.15
C ILE A 242 -1.18 -1.52 20.94
N GLU A 243 -0.24 -1.40 21.87
CA GLU A 243 0.10 -2.49 22.77
C GLU A 243 -0.17 -2.13 24.22
N LEU A 244 -0.73 -3.09 24.94
CA LEU A 244 -1.02 -3.01 26.36
C LEU A 244 -0.09 -3.97 27.09
N TRP A 245 0.72 -3.41 27.98
CA TRP A 245 1.68 -4.14 28.79
C TRP A 245 1.34 -3.96 30.26
N TYR A 246 1.43 -5.01 31.06
CA TYR A 246 1.06 -4.97 32.47
C TYR A 246 2.22 -5.31 33.40
N ASP A 247 2.21 -4.71 34.58
CA ASP A 247 2.95 -5.16 35.76
C ASP A 247 1.95 -5.38 36.90
N GLN A 248 2.05 -6.52 37.56
CA GLN A 248 1.08 -7.03 38.54
C GLN A 248 -0.33 -7.23 37.98
N ASN A 249 -1.37 -6.57 38.53
CA ASN A 249 -2.78 -6.87 38.24
C ASN A 249 -3.61 -5.61 37.98
N PRO A 250 -3.29 -4.79 36.96
CA PRO A 250 -4.16 -3.70 36.57
C PRO A 250 -5.50 -4.25 36.07
N ILE A 251 -6.55 -3.44 36.19
CA ILE A 251 -7.89 -3.79 35.68
C ILE A 251 -8.24 -2.80 34.56
N ILE A 252 -8.56 -3.33 33.39
CA ILE A 252 -9.23 -2.56 32.33
C ILE A 252 -10.72 -2.79 32.49
N HIS A 253 -11.43 -1.77 32.96
CA HIS A 253 -12.88 -1.81 33.13
C HIS A 253 -13.59 -1.84 31.79
N GLN A 254 -13.09 -1.04 30.85
CA GLN A 254 -13.68 -0.88 29.53
C GLN A 254 -12.62 -0.52 28.50
N LEU A 255 -12.69 -1.16 27.34
CA LEU A 255 -11.94 -0.79 26.14
C LEU A 255 -12.91 -0.69 24.98
N ASP A 256 -13.02 0.51 24.40
CA ASP A 256 -13.92 0.80 23.29
C ASP A 256 -13.14 1.15 22.03
N ILE A 257 -13.48 0.48 20.92
CA ILE A 257 -12.94 0.76 19.60
C ILE A 257 -14.09 1.11 18.68
N GLY A 258 -14.15 2.39 18.30
CA GLY A 258 -15.09 2.86 17.28
C GLY A 258 -14.45 2.83 15.91
N PHE A 259 -15.09 2.18 14.94
CA PHE A 259 -14.54 2.08 13.59
C PHE A 259 -14.85 3.30 12.72
N SER A 260 -14.07 3.44 11.64
CA SER A 260 -14.26 4.42 10.57
C SER A 260 -14.05 3.72 9.23
N GLU A 261 -14.75 4.15 8.19
CA GLU A 261 -14.45 3.76 6.80
C GLU A 261 -13.58 4.81 6.09
N ILE A 262 -13.30 5.92 6.77
CA ILE A 262 -12.59 7.07 6.20
C ILE A 262 -11.10 6.95 6.50
N TYR A 263 -10.28 6.87 5.44
CA TYR A 263 -8.82 6.84 5.50
C TYR A 263 -8.20 8.22 5.78
N THR A 264 -8.62 8.91 6.83
CA THR A 264 -8.06 10.23 7.19
C THR A 264 -6.56 10.16 7.52
N ASN A 265 -6.09 9.04 8.06
CA ASN A 265 -4.66 8.72 8.28
C ASN A 265 -3.84 8.68 6.99
N LEU A 266 -4.47 8.36 5.85
CA LEU A 266 -3.81 8.38 4.54
C LEU A 266 -3.96 9.72 3.83
N SER A 267 -4.59 10.72 4.46
CA SER A 267 -4.82 12.03 3.81
C SER A 267 -3.51 12.70 3.37
N GLU A 268 -2.42 12.48 4.11
CA GLU A 268 -1.06 12.96 3.76
C GLU A 268 -0.42 12.15 2.62
N ILE A 269 -0.63 10.83 2.56
CA ILE A 269 -0.24 9.99 1.39
C ILE A 269 -1.10 10.34 0.17
N SER A 270 -2.33 10.79 0.40
CA SER A 270 -3.21 11.38 -0.60
C SER A 270 -2.89 12.84 -0.91
N SER A 271 -1.86 13.43 -0.27
CA SER A 271 -1.42 14.75 -0.67
C SER A 271 -1.04 14.68 -2.15
N GLY A 272 -1.67 15.53 -2.96
CA GLY A 272 -1.47 15.49 -4.40
C GLY A 272 0.00 15.60 -4.80
N SER A 273 0.89 16.09 -3.92
CA SER A 273 2.33 16.11 -4.15
C SER A 273 2.97 14.71 -4.11
N LEU A 274 2.71 13.90 -3.08
CA LEU A 274 3.30 12.55 -2.97
C LEU A 274 2.77 11.61 -4.06
N GLN A 275 1.48 11.70 -4.38
CA GLN A 275 0.90 10.96 -5.50
C GLN A 275 1.52 11.38 -6.84
N LYS A 276 1.72 12.69 -7.07
CA LYS A 276 2.42 13.19 -8.26
C LYS A 276 3.83 12.65 -8.37
N ASP A 277 4.58 12.66 -7.27
CA ASP A 277 5.97 12.19 -7.26
C ASP A 277 6.05 10.67 -7.51
N MET A 278 5.20 9.87 -6.88
CA MET A 278 5.12 8.43 -7.11
C MET A 278 4.75 8.09 -8.55
N ILE A 279 3.72 8.75 -9.10
CA ILE A 279 3.29 8.52 -10.49
C ILE A 279 4.38 8.98 -11.47
N TYR A 280 5.01 10.13 -11.23
CA TYR A 280 6.13 10.61 -12.03
C TYR A 280 7.29 9.62 -12.06
N LEU A 281 7.71 9.10 -10.90
CA LEU A 281 8.80 8.13 -10.79
C LEU A 281 8.45 6.81 -11.48
N THR A 282 7.23 6.32 -11.31
CA THR A 282 6.75 5.09 -11.95
C THR A 282 6.73 5.24 -13.47
N LEU A 283 6.18 6.34 -14.01
CA LEU A 283 6.18 6.60 -15.46
C LEU A 283 7.60 6.79 -16.03
N GLN A 284 8.53 7.38 -15.28
CA GLN A 284 9.95 7.44 -15.65
C GLN A 284 10.57 6.04 -15.74
N ALA A 285 10.29 5.16 -14.77
CA ALA A 285 10.77 3.79 -14.79
C ALA A 285 10.25 3.04 -16.03
N PHE A 286 8.95 3.14 -16.31
CA PHE A 286 8.35 2.59 -17.53
C PHE A 286 9.01 3.13 -18.79
N THR A 287 9.26 4.43 -18.86
CA THR A 287 9.91 5.03 -20.03
C THR A 287 11.32 4.47 -20.28
N ASN A 288 12.07 4.17 -19.20
CA ASN A 288 13.38 3.54 -19.32
C ASN A 288 13.28 2.09 -19.79
N ILE A 289 12.27 1.36 -19.33
CA ILE A 289 11.99 -0.01 -19.77
C ILE A 289 11.66 -0.05 -21.28
N VAL A 290 10.78 0.85 -21.74
CA VAL A 290 10.41 0.99 -23.16
C VAL A 290 11.64 1.32 -24.03
N GLN A 291 12.56 2.14 -23.52
CA GLN A 291 13.83 2.40 -24.23
C GLN A 291 14.69 1.14 -24.35
N VAL A 292 14.74 0.29 -23.31
CA VAL A 292 15.48 -0.98 -23.34
C VAL A 292 14.87 -1.95 -24.37
N ASP A 293 13.54 -1.94 -24.54
CA ASP A 293 12.82 -2.68 -25.58
C ASP A 293 13.02 -2.12 -27.01
N ARG A 294 13.94 -1.16 -27.19
CA ARG A 294 14.29 -0.54 -28.49
C ARG A 294 13.16 0.25 -29.14
N ARG A 295 12.11 0.61 -28.39
CA ARG A 295 11.06 1.54 -28.81
C ARG A 295 11.47 2.97 -28.51
N LYS A 296 12.37 3.50 -29.35
CA LYS A 296 13.04 4.77 -29.12
C LYS A 296 12.05 5.94 -29.09
N TYR A 297 11.19 6.06 -30.09
CA TYR A 297 10.30 7.21 -30.23
C TYR A 297 9.18 7.16 -29.20
N THR A 298 8.68 5.97 -28.90
CA THR A 298 7.73 5.76 -27.79
C THR A 298 8.31 6.28 -26.48
N ALA A 299 9.54 5.88 -26.13
CA ALA A 299 10.19 6.37 -24.91
C ALA A 299 10.47 7.88 -24.93
N GLU A 300 10.88 8.44 -26.08
CA GLU A 300 11.07 9.89 -26.22
C GLU A 300 9.76 10.67 -26.01
N PHE A 301 8.64 10.14 -26.48
CA PHE A 301 7.34 10.79 -26.42
C PHE A 301 6.76 10.71 -25.00
N MET A 302 6.87 9.54 -24.34
CA MET A 302 6.53 9.38 -22.93
C MET A 302 7.32 10.36 -22.05
N ARG A 303 8.64 10.49 -22.27
CA ARG A 303 9.48 11.49 -21.56
C ARG A 303 9.01 12.91 -21.77
N ASN A 304 8.62 13.26 -23.00
CA ASN A 304 8.12 14.60 -23.30
C ASN A 304 6.78 14.85 -22.59
N ALA A 305 5.88 13.87 -22.58
CA ALA A 305 4.56 13.93 -21.93
C ALA A 305 4.67 14.15 -20.41
N ILE A 306 5.62 13.49 -19.74
CA ILE A 306 5.84 13.62 -18.28
C ILE A 306 6.77 14.77 -17.90
N SER A 307 7.26 15.53 -18.89
CA SER A 307 8.13 16.68 -18.61
C SER A 307 7.34 17.84 -18.04
N ARG A 308 7.99 18.68 -17.23
CA ARG A 308 7.35 19.87 -16.65
C ARG A 308 6.72 20.77 -17.71
N ASN A 309 7.35 20.88 -18.88
CA ASN A 309 6.90 21.70 -20.01
C ASN A 309 7.07 20.88 -21.32
N PRO A 310 6.08 20.04 -21.67
CA PRO A 310 6.11 19.28 -22.92
C PRO A 310 6.20 20.23 -24.10
N LYS A 311 6.95 19.83 -25.11
CA LYS A 311 7.04 20.59 -26.36
C LYS A 311 6.25 19.87 -27.43
N ASN A 312 5.57 20.64 -28.29
CA ASN A 312 5.10 20.10 -29.55
C ASN A 312 6.33 19.64 -30.36
N LEU A 313 6.25 18.43 -30.91
CA LEU A 313 7.34 17.80 -31.60
C LEU A 313 7.18 18.00 -33.11
N VAL A 314 8.27 18.39 -33.78
CA VAL A 314 8.27 18.62 -35.23
C VAL A 314 9.37 17.79 -35.89
N PHE A 315 8.95 16.88 -36.76
CA PHE A 315 9.84 15.99 -37.49
C PHE A 315 9.92 16.39 -38.95
N GLY A 316 11.09 16.87 -39.37
CA GLY A 316 11.35 17.21 -40.77
C GLY A 316 11.57 15.99 -41.65
N ASN A 317 11.40 16.16 -42.97
CA ASN A 317 11.47 15.10 -43.98
C ASN A 317 12.73 14.21 -43.93
N LYS A 318 13.86 14.76 -43.46
CA LYS A 318 15.14 14.03 -43.40
C LYS A 318 15.36 13.24 -42.10
N THR A 319 14.46 13.36 -41.12
CA THR A 319 14.58 12.69 -39.82
C THR A 319 14.44 11.18 -39.94
N ASN A 320 15.04 10.44 -39.01
CA ASN A 320 14.89 8.98 -38.98
C ASN A 320 13.45 8.55 -38.66
N PHE A 321 12.71 9.38 -37.91
CA PHE A 321 11.29 9.16 -37.62
C PHE A 321 10.45 9.19 -38.90
N VAL A 322 10.60 10.24 -39.72
CA VAL A 322 9.91 10.33 -41.02
C VAL A 322 10.30 9.18 -41.95
N LYS A 323 11.58 8.77 -41.97
CA LYS A 323 12.00 7.60 -42.76
C LYS A 323 11.34 6.30 -42.30
N LEU A 324 11.06 6.16 -41.01
CA LEU A 324 10.36 5.00 -40.45
C LEU A 324 8.89 5.02 -40.90
N ILE A 325 8.22 6.17 -40.77
CA ILE A 325 6.85 6.39 -41.24
C ILE A 325 6.71 6.04 -42.73
N ARG A 326 7.60 6.55 -43.58
CA ARG A 326 7.54 6.30 -45.04
C ARG A 326 7.75 4.83 -45.42
N LYS A 327 8.35 4.03 -44.54
CA LYS A 327 8.54 2.58 -44.74
C LYS A 327 7.38 1.76 -44.22
N ASP A 328 6.51 2.36 -43.41
CA ASP A 328 5.34 1.70 -42.85
C ASP A 328 4.29 1.50 -43.96
N PRO A 329 3.71 0.29 -44.11
CA PRO A 329 2.70 0.03 -45.13
C PRO A 329 1.49 0.97 -45.06
N GLU A 330 1.17 1.47 -43.86
CA GLU A 330 0.03 2.35 -43.61
C GLU A 330 0.22 3.75 -44.22
N TYR A 331 1.47 4.14 -44.52
CA TYR A 331 1.75 5.39 -45.20
C TYR A 331 1.20 5.44 -46.63
N GLU A 332 1.02 4.30 -47.30
CA GLU A 332 0.37 4.26 -48.63
C GLU A 332 -1.09 4.73 -48.57
N LYS A 333 -1.77 4.59 -47.42
CA LYS A 333 -3.12 5.16 -47.23
C LYS A 333 -3.07 6.69 -47.27
N VAL A 334 -2.06 7.31 -46.63
CA VAL A 334 -1.81 8.76 -46.70
C VAL A 334 -1.60 9.19 -48.15
N ILE A 335 -0.72 8.50 -48.87
CA ILE A 335 -0.42 8.81 -50.28
C ILE A 335 -1.66 8.68 -51.16
N SER A 336 -2.46 7.64 -50.95
CA SER A 336 -3.69 7.40 -51.71
C SER A 336 -4.73 8.50 -51.48
N LEU A 337 -4.90 8.95 -50.25
CA LEU A 337 -5.80 10.07 -49.92
C LEU A 337 -5.35 11.37 -50.60
N VAL A 338 -4.05 11.68 -50.55
CA VAL A 338 -3.48 12.86 -51.21
C VAL A 338 -3.60 12.78 -52.73
N LYS A 339 -3.33 11.61 -53.34
CA LYS A 339 -3.54 11.35 -54.78
C LYS A 339 -4.98 11.58 -55.20
N SER A 340 -5.95 11.12 -54.40
CA SER A 340 -7.36 11.35 -54.69
C SER A 340 -7.70 12.84 -54.73
N GLY A 341 -7.14 13.65 -53.85
CA GLY A 341 -7.30 15.10 -53.88
C GLY A 341 -6.71 15.73 -55.13
N ILE A 342 -5.48 15.36 -55.49
CA ILE A 342 -4.81 15.86 -56.71
C ILE A 342 -5.58 15.48 -57.98
N ASN A 343 -6.10 14.25 -58.07
CA ASN A 343 -6.89 13.78 -59.23
C ASN A 343 -8.23 14.53 -59.38
N ASN A 344 -8.72 15.14 -58.31
CA ASN A 344 -9.91 16.00 -58.30
C ASN A 344 -9.54 17.49 -58.47
N ASP A 345 -8.36 17.78 -59.03
CA ASP A 345 -7.80 19.13 -59.25
C ASP A 345 -7.60 19.96 -57.96
N GLN A 346 -7.57 19.33 -56.78
CA GLN A 346 -7.27 20.00 -55.51
C GLN A 346 -5.77 19.92 -55.20
N LEU A 347 -5.01 20.92 -55.65
CA LEU A 347 -3.56 20.99 -55.46
C LEU A 347 -3.12 21.31 -54.02
N SER A 348 -4.04 21.71 -53.15
CA SER A 348 -3.80 21.81 -51.71
C SER A 348 -5.09 21.50 -50.96
N GLY A 349 -4.97 20.87 -49.79
CA GLY A 349 -6.14 20.52 -49.01
C GLY A 349 -5.82 20.08 -47.59
N GLU A 350 -6.89 19.94 -46.81
CA GLU A 350 -6.89 19.38 -45.47
C GLU A 350 -7.80 18.15 -45.46
N ILE A 351 -7.34 17.06 -44.86
CA ILE A 351 -8.05 15.79 -44.73
C ILE A 351 -8.09 15.42 -43.25
N PHE A 352 -9.28 15.19 -42.72
CA PHE A 352 -9.49 14.74 -41.35
C PHE A 352 -9.74 13.24 -41.35
N THR A 353 -8.91 12.49 -40.63
CA THR A 353 -8.87 11.03 -40.60
C THR A 353 -9.71 10.48 -39.44
N GLY A 354 -10.79 11.15 -39.06
CA GLY A 354 -11.68 10.70 -37.97
C GLY A 354 -11.02 10.67 -36.59
N SER A 355 -11.75 10.16 -35.59
CA SER A 355 -11.34 10.13 -34.18
C SER A 355 -11.35 8.72 -33.56
N THR A 356 -11.71 7.68 -34.33
CA THR A 356 -11.76 6.29 -33.87
C THR A 356 -10.66 5.47 -34.53
N ALA A 357 -10.21 4.40 -33.88
CA ALA A 357 -9.18 3.49 -34.41
C ALA A 357 -9.51 2.95 -35.82
N GLU A 358 -10.80 2.72 -36.11
CA GLU A 358 -11.28 2.23 -37.40
C GLU A 358 -11.15 3.25 -38.54
N ASN A 359 -11.13 4.55 -38.23
CA ASN A 359 -11.17 5.62 -39.21
C ASN A 359 -9.88 6.43 -39.29
N THR A 360 -8.99 6.29 -38.30
CA THR A 360 -7.69 6.95 -38.25
C THR A 360 -6.57 6.14 -38.89
N ILE A 361 -5.47 6.80 -39.25
CA ILE A 361 -4.28 6.14 -39.79
C ILE A 361 -3.35 5.82 -38.62
N ILE A 362 -3.33 4.56 -38.23
CA ILE A 362 -2.42 3.99 -37.23
C ILE A 362 -1.30 3.29 -37.98
N PHE A 363 -0.04 3.56 -37.60
CA PHE A 363 1.12 2.90 -38.20
C PHE A 363 1.41 1.57 -37.48
N ASN A 364 1.87 0.55 -38.22
CA ASN A 364 1.99 -0.82 -37.69
C ASN A 364 3.42 -1.21 -37.30
N SER A 365 4.42 -0.36 -37.56
CA SER A 365 5.79 -0.65 -37.17
C SER A 365 5.98 -0.55 -35.66
N HIS A 366 6.78 -1.48 -35.11
CA HIS A 366 6.97 -1.75 -33.68
C HIS A 366 7.28 -0.56 -32.73
N ASP A 367 7.74 0.58 -33.25
CA ASP A 367 7.94 1.80 -32.45
C ASP A 367 6.95 2.91 -32.82
N LEU A 368 6.31 2.85 -33.99
CA LEU A 368 5.30 3.82 -34.41
C LEU A 368 3.91 3.49 -33.89
N ASP A 369 3.59 2.19 -33.75
CA ASP A 369 2.31 1.70 -33.23
C ASP A 369 2.03 2.17 -31.79
N SER A 370 3.09 2.39 -31.00
CA SER A 370 3.01 2.93 -29.64
C SER A 370 3.44 4.40 -29.51
N ALA A 371 4.02 5.01 -30.55
CA ALA A 371 4.42 6.42 -30.53
C ALA A 371 3.42 7.36 -31.23
N ILE A 372 2.64 6.87 -32.19
CA ILE A 372 1.66 7.65 -32.95
C ILE A 372 0.28 7.05 -32.68
N HIS A 373 -0.60 7.80 -32.05
CA HIS A 373 -1.91 7.32 -31.58
C HIS A 373 -3.02 7.49 -32.64
N GLY A 374 -2.58 7.80 -33.86
CA GLY A 374 -3.39 7.85 -35.06
C GLY A 374 -3.44 9.26 -35.62
N ILE A 375 -2.96 9.44 -36.85
CA ILE A 375 -2.97 10.75 -37.53
C ILE A 375 -4.39 11.31 -37.52
N LYS A 376 -4.58 12.52 -37.01
CA LYS A 376 -5.90 13.18 -36.91
C LYS A 376 -6.17 14.11 -38.10
N LYS A 377 -5.11 14.69 -38.65
CA LYS A 377 -5.20 15.62 -39.78
C LYS A 377 -4.01 15.46 -40.72
N ILE A 378 -4.29 15.53 -42.01
CA ILE A 378 -3.30 15.60 -43.08
C ILE A 378 -3.51 16.91 -43.82
N THR A 379 -2.45 17.69 -44.03
CA THR A 379 -2.49 18.82 -44.95
C THR A 379 -1.48 18.60 -46.05
N TYR A 380 -1.80 18.95 -47.29
CA TYR A 380 -0.86 18.81 -48.39
C TYR A 380 -0.88 20.01 -49.33
N SER A 381 0.23 20.18 -50.06
CA SER A 381 0.36 21.12 -51.16
C SER A 381 1.22 20.50 -52.27
N ALA A 382 0.67 20.48 -53.48
CA ALA A 382 1.21 19.85 -54.66
C ALA A 382 1.55 20.91 -55.72
N ASN A 383 2.75 20.79 -56.30
CA ASN A 383 3.19 21.59 -57.42
C ASN A 383 3.49 20.67 -58.61
N LYS A 384 2.80 20.91 -59.72
CA LYS A 384 3.00 20.16 -60.96
C LYS A 384 4.41 20.43 -61.52
N THR A 385 5.19 19.36 -61.74
CA THR A 385 6.57 19.46 -62.25
C THR A 385 6.69 19.10 -63.72
N ASP A 386 5.85 18.19 -64.21
CA ASP A 386 5.70 17.88 -65.64
C ASP A 386 4.24 17.49 -65.97
N SER A 387 3.97 16.96 -67.17
CA SER A 387 2.61 16.63 -67.61
C SER A 387 1.89 15.63 -66.69
N SER A 388 2.63 14.81 -65.93
CA SER A 388 2.12 13.67 -65.15
C SER A 388 2.64 13.57 -63.71
N ARG A 389 3.59 14.41 -63.30
CA ARG A 389 4.23 14.34 -61.97
C ARG A 389 3.97 15.57 -61.12
N TYR A 390 3.82 15.33 -59.82
CA TYR A 390 3.66 16.36 -58.80
C TYR A 390 4.74 16.22 -57.74
N THR A 391 5.29 17.34 -57.30
CA THR A 391 6.04 17.42 -56.04
C THR A 391 5.08 17.82 -54.94
N VAL A 392 5.02 17.05 -53.87
CA VAL A 392 3.99 17.19 -52.84
C VAL A 392 4.63 17.29 -51.47
N ASN A 393 4.30 18.37 -50.76
CA ASN A 393 4.61 18.51 -49.34
C ASN A 393 3.40 18.02 -48.55
N ILE A 394 3.61 17.09 -47.63
CA ILE A 394 2.56 16.52 -46.78
C ILE A 394 2.93 16.77 -45.32
N ASN A 395 1.99 17.27 -44.53
CA ASN A 395 2.11 17.37 -43.09
C ASN A 395 1.08 16.44 -42.46
N LEU A 396 1.53 15.58 -41.56
CA LEU A 396 0.68 14.72 -40.72
C LEU A 396 0.68 15.30 -39.31
N TYR A 397 -0.51 15.42 -38.74
CA TYR A 397 -0.74 15.94 -37.40
C TYR A 397 -1.32 14.83 -36.53
N ASP A 398 -0.72 14.66 -35.36
CA ASP A 398 -1.22 13.79 -34.30
C ASP A 398 -1.22 14.55 -32.97
N ILE A 399 -2.03 14.10 -32.02
CA ILE A 399 -2.04 14.53 -30.64
C ILE A 399 -1.60 13.32 -29.82
N TYR A 400 -0.45 13.43 -29.18
CA TYR A 400 -0.01 12.41 -28.24
C TYR A 400 -0.80 12.59 -26.94
N ASP A 401 -1.72 11.68 -26.70
CA ASP A 401 -2.49 11.48 -25.46
C ASP A 401 -2.12 10.13 -24.84
N PHE A 402 -2.17 9.95 -23.53
CA PHE A 402 -1.98 8.59 -22.98
C PHE A 402 -3.28 7.79 -23.12
N ASP A 403 -3.75 7.51 -24.35
CA ASP A 403 -4.95 6.71 -24.60
C ASP A 403 -4.59 5.23 -24.84
N PRO A 404 -4.90 4.34 -23.88
CA PRO A 404 -4.53 2.93 -23.95
C PRO A 404 -5.47 2.05 -24.76
N SER A 405 -6.58 2.61 -25.22
CA SER A 405 -7.47 1.90 -26.15
C SER A 405 -6.80 1.71 -27.52
N ASN A 406 -5.76 2.48 -27.83
CA ASN A 406 -5.14 2.55 -29.16
C ASN A 406 -3.74 1.91 -29.26
N ILE A 407 -3.15 1.40 -28.18
CA ILE A 407 -1.75 0.93 -28.15
C ILE A 407 -1.63 -0.52 -27.64
N ASP A 408 -0.89 -1.34 -28.37
CA ASP A 408 -0.55 -2.71 -27.96
C ASP A 408 0.70 -2.74 -27.06
N TYR A 409 0.46 -2.61 -25.75
CA TYR A 409 1.46 -2.74 -24.69
C TYR A 409 1.66 -4.18 -24.20
N SER A 410 1.44 -5.20 -25.04
CA SER A 410 1.44 -6.66 -24.70
C SER A 410 2.68 -7.24 -23.98
N ILE A 411 3.66 -6.41 -23.60
CA ILE A 411 4.82 -6.78 -22.79
C ILE A 411 4.63 -6.38 -21.30
N TYR A 412 3.59 -5.63 -20.93
CA TYR A 412 3.34 -5.11 -19.57
C TYR A 412 1.88 -5.26 -19.13
N PRO A 413 1.57 -5.26 -17.81
CA PRO A 413 0.19 -5.30 -17.33
C PRO A 413 -0.58 -4.08 -17.84
N LYS A 414 -1.32 -4.29 -18.93
CA LYS A 414 -2.04 -3.28 -19.71
C LYS A 414 -2.98 -2.43 -18.85
N GLU A 415 -3.51 -2.97 -17.75
CA GLU A 415 -4.49 -2.28 -16.93
C GLU A 415 -3.84 -1.33 -15.91
N GLU A 416 -2.65 -1.66 -15.39
CA GLU A 416 -2.00 -0.86 -14.35
C GLU A 416 -1.35 0.41 -14.93
N LEU A 417 -0.69 0.32 -16.09
CA LEU A 417 -0.09 1.49 -16.74
C LEU A 417 -1.15 2.52 -17.14
N VAL A 418 -2.35 2.04 -17.49
CA VAL A 418 -3.50 2.86 -17.83
C VAL A 418 -4.02 3.63 -16.65
N ILE A 419 -4.27 2.92 -15.56
CA ILE A 419 -4.70 3.53 -14.31
C ILE A 419 -3.67 4.57 -13.88
N LEU A 420 -2.37 4.28 -14.02
CA LEU A 420 -1.29 5.22 -13.68
C LEU A 420 -1.24 6.44 -14.61
N ALA A 421 -1.49 6.27 -15.90
CA ALA A 421 -1.47 7.36 -16.86
C ALA A 421 -2.68 8.29 -16.70
N ASP A 422 -3.88 7.74 -16.51
CA ASP A 422 -5.11 8.48 -16.22
C ASP A 422 -4.98 9.27 -14.90
N GLN A 423 -4.44 8.61 -13.87
CA GLN A 423 -4.11 9.28 -12.61
C GLN A 423 -3.07 10.39 -12.83
N GLY A 424 -2.04 10.11 -13.64
CA GLY A 424 -1.02 11.08 -14.01
C GLY A 424 -1.57 12.31 -14.73
N GLU A 425 -2.53 12.14 -15.65
CA GLU A 425 -3.19 13.25 -16.33
C GLU A 425 -4.06 14.05 -15.35
N SER A 426 -4.87 13.38 -14.53
CA SER A 426 -5.72 14.04 -13.51
C SER A 426 -4.92 14.87 -12.51
N LEU A 427 -3.68 14.45 -12.22
CA LEU A 427 -2.75 15.13 -11.32
C LEU A 427 -1.85 16.14 -12.05
N GLY A 428 -1.93 16.25 -13.37
CA GLY A 428 -1.12 17.14 -14.21
C GLY A 428 0.36 16.74 -14.32
N VAL A 429 0.67 15.47 -14.06
CA VAL A 429 1.98 14.84 -14.28
C VAL A 429 2.16 14.52 -15.77
N VAL A 430 1.14 13.92 -16.39
CA VAL A 430 1.09 13.61 -17.82
C VAL A 430 0.41 14.75 -18.56
N LYS A 431 0.95 15.12 -19.71
CA LYS A 431 0.44 16.22 -20.53
C LYS A 431 0.47 15.86 -22.00
N ASN A 432 -0.61 16.22 -22.68
CA ASN A 432 -0.75 15.99 -24.11
C ASN A 432 0.09 17.01 -24.90
N PHE A 433 0.56 16.61 -26.08
CA PHE A 433 1.32 17.50 -26.97
C PHE A 433 1.08 17.15 -28.44
N GLU A 434 1.31 18.11 -29.31
CA GLU A 434 1.12 17.90 -30.75
C GLU A 434 2.38 17.32 -31.40
N ILE A 435 2.17 16.42 -32.37
CA ILE A 435 3.21 15.89 -33.23
C ILE A 435 2.94 16.36 -34.66
N LEU A 436 3.94 17.00 -35.28
CA LEU A 436 3.92 17.43 -36.67
C LEU A 436 5.00 16.70 -37.46
N ILE A 437 4.57 15.88 -38.40
CA ILE A 437 5.44 15.10 -39.28
C ILE A 437 5.39 15.72 -40.67
N LYS A 438 6.53 16.13 -41.20
CA LYS A 438 6.64 16.75 -42.54
C LYS A 438 7.32 15.79 -43.50
N THR A 439 6.65 15.44 -44.58
CA THR A 439 7.19 14.60 -45.66
C THR A 439 7.17 15.33 -46.99
N HIS A 440 8.01 14.88 -47.92
CA HIS A 440 8.07 15.38 -49.29
C HIS A 440 8.13 14.21 -50.25
N GLU A 441 7.21 14.20 -51.20
CA GLU A 441 7.00 13.09 -52.14
C GLU A 441 6.95 13.58 -53.58
N THR A 442 7.28 12.68 -54.50
CA THR A 442 6.97 12.83 -55.92
C THR A 442 5.87 11.83 -56.25
N ILE A 443 4.71 12.33 -56.65
CA ILE A 443 3.48 11.56 -56.92
C ILE A 443 3.21 11.50 -58.42
#